data_AF-A0A9D1CU68-F1
#
_entry.id   AF-A0A9D1CU68-F1
#
_cell.length_a   1.000
_cell.length_b   1.000
_cell.length_c   1.000
_cell.angle_alpha   90.00
_cell.angle_beta   90.00
_cell.angle_gamma   90.00
#
_symmetry.space_group_name_H-M   'P 1'
#
loop_
_entity.id
_entity.type
_entity.pdbx_description
1 polymer ?
#
loop_
_entity_poly.entity_id
_entity_poly.type
_entity_poly.pdbx_seq_one_letter_code
_entity_poly.pdbx_strand_id
1 'polypeptide(L)'
;DALASSSLERLCRTVQISNAGIVPGSGVGNDRAELCERTLGAPVIAIGVPTVVDAANFSCDEAARGMFVTPRDIDASVRDISKLIGYAIDLALHSGLTVEDIDTLIS
;
A
#
# COMPACT_ATOMS: atom_id res chain seq x y z
N ASP A 1 2.70 2.39 0.11
CA ASP A 1 3.44 1.13 -0.02
C ASP A 1 2.52 -0.01 -0.45
N ALA A 2 3.02 -0.92 -1.27
CA ALA A 2 2.30 -2.13 -1.69
C ALA A 2 2.77 -3.29 -0.80
N LEU A 3 1.89 -3.79 0.06
CA LEU A 3 2.24 -4.75 1.10
C LEU A 3 1.89 -6.18 0.70
N ALA A 4 2.64 -7.14 1.25
CA ALA A 4 2.24 -8.54 1.26
C ALA A 4 1.40 -8.86 2.50
N SER A 5 0.28 -9.54 2.32
CA SER A 5 -0.58 -10.03 3.40
C SER A 5 -0.32 -11.51 3.68
N SER A 6 -0.56 -11.95 4.91
CA SER A 6 -0.69 -13.38 5.27
C SER A 6 -2.13 -13.90 5.12
N SER A 7 -3.10 -13.02 4.87
CA SER A 7 -4.52 -13.34 4.73
C SER A 7 -5.09 -12.77 3.43
N LEU A 8 -5.81 -13.62 2.70
CA LEU A 8 -6.55 -13.28 1.47
C LEU A 8 -7.64 -12.22 1.71
N GLU A 9 -8.26 -12.23 2.90
CA GLU A 9 -9.39 -11.34 3.21
C GLU A 9 -8.95 -9.87 3.29
N ARG A 10 -7.69 -9.63 3.64
CA ARG A 10 -7.13 -8.28 3.81
C ARG A 10 -6.69 -7.61 2.50
N LEU A 11 -6.58 -8.38 1.41
CA LEU A 11 -6.16 -7.88 0.10
C LEU A 11 -7.11 -6.78 -0.37
N CYS A 12 -6.57 -5.60 -0.63
CA CYS A 12 -7.30 -4.42 -1.10
C CYS A 12 -8.43 -3.94 -0.15
N ARG A 13 -8.51 -4.47 1.08
CA ARG A 13 -9.59 -4.15 2.05
C ARG A 13 -9.08 -3.49 3.32
N THR A 14 -7.77 -3.38 3.50
CA THR A 14 -7.16 -2.79 4.69
C THR A 14 -6.09 -1.78 4.31
N VAL A 15 -5.99 -0.70 5.10
CA VAL A 15 -4.93 0.30 5.00
C VAL A 15 -4.09 0.18 6.26
N GLN A 16 -2.77 0.09 6.09
CA GLN A 16 -1.79 0.13 7.16
C GLN A 16 -1.19 1.53 7.25
N ILE A 17 -1.10 2.07 8.46
CA ILE A 17 -0.44 3.34 8.76
C ILE A 17 0.63 3.07 9.81
N SER A 18 1.83 3.60 9.62
CA SER A 18 2.94 3.43 10.57
C SER A 18 3.95 4.59 10.46
N ASN A 19 4.78 4.77 11.48
CA ASN A 19 5.92 5.68 11.46
C ASN A 19 7.27 4.97 11.24
N ALA A 20 7.24 3.65 11.00
CA ALA A 20 8.46 2.86 10.82
C ALA A 20 9.19 3.19 9.51
N GLY A 21 8.48 3.73 8.51
CA GLY A 21 9.01 4.00 7.18
C GLY A 21 8.72 2.89 6.18
N ILE A 22 9.35 2.97 5.00
CA ILE A 22 9.25 2.00 3.91
C ILE A 22 10.66 1.47 3.61
N VAL A 23 10.85 0.16 3.75
CA VAL A 23 12.09 -0.53 3.37
C VAL A 23 11.85 -1.25 2.05
N PRO A 24 12.27 -0.70 0.90
CA PRO A 24 11.99 -1.35 -0.37
C PRO A 24 12.89 -2.59 -0.53
N GLY A 25 12.34 -3.67 -1.08
CA GLY A 25 13.14 -4.82 -1.53
C GLY A 25 13.55 -5.83 -0.46
N SER A 26 13.01 -5.78 0.76
CA SER A 26 13.35 -6.74 1.84
C SER A 26 13.05 -8.22 1.54
N GLY A 27 12.35 -8.51 0.43
CA GLY A 27 12.14 -9.87 -0.11
C GLY A 27 12.51 -10.09 -1.58
N VAL A 28 12.97 -9.06 -2.30
CA VAL A 28 13.31 -9.14 -3.74
C VAL A 28 14.58 -8.35 -4.00
N GLY A 29 15.70 -8.77 -3.40
CA GLY A 29 17.09 -8.44 -3.77
C GLY A 29 17.45 -7.04 -4.28
N ASN A 30 16.71 -5.99 -3.90
CA ASN A 30 16.83 -4.66 -4.48
C ASN A 30 17.24 -3.68 -3.39
N ASP A 31 18.49 -3.23 -3.44
CA ASP A 31 19.07 -2.28 -2.50
C ASP A 31 18.60 -0.86 -2.81
N ARG A 32 17.39 -0.52 -2.38
CA ARG A 32 16.95 0.88 -2.31
C ARG A 32 17.11 1.38 -0.89
N ALA A 33 17.46 2.66 -0.77
CA ALA A 33 17.51 3.31 0.53
C ALA A 33 16.14 3.25 1.21
N GLU A 34 16.14 2.86 2.48
CA GLU A 34 14.98 2.94 3.36
C GLU A 34 14.46 4.39 3.43
N LEU A 35 13.14 4.55 3.40
CA LEU A 35 12.44 5.81 3.58
C LEU A 35 11.89 5.86 5.00
N CYS A 36 12.68 6.37 5.95
CA CYS A 36 12.28 6.52 7.34
C CYS A 36 12.83 7.82 7.93
N GLU A 37 12.40 8.17 9.14
CA GLU A 37 12.84 9.42 9.80
C GLU A 37 14.37 9.49 9.94
N ARG A 38 15.03 8.36 10.19
CA ARG A 38 16.49 8.26 10.29
C ARG A 38 17.21 8.62 8.98
N THR A 39 16.67 8.21 7.83
CA THR A 39 17.29 8.45 6.53
C THR A 39 16.88 9.78 5.91
N LEU A 40 15.68 10.27 6.21
CA LEU A 40 15.13 11.51 5.65
C LEU A 40 15.28 12.73 6.57
N GLY A 41 15.56 12.55 7.87
CA GLY A 41 15.73 13.64 8.84
C GLY A 41 14.44 14.39 9.19
N ALA A 42 13.28 13.84 8.84
CA ALA A 42 11.96 14.42 9.10
C ALA A 42 10.97 13.32 9.49
N PRO A 43 9.89 13.63 10.26
CA PRO A 43 8.87 12.65 10.62
C PRO A 43 8.29 11.97 9.37
N VAL A 44 8.23 10.64 9.40
CA VAL A 44 7.70 9.84 8.29
C VAL A 44 6.43 9.15 8.72
N ILE A 45 5.37 9.29 7.93
CA ILE A 45 4.16 8.48 8.02
C ILE A 45 4.11 7.63 6.75
N ALA A 46 4.28 6.32 6.91
CA ALA A 46 4.16 5.34 5.85
C ALA A 46 2.72 4.78 5.82
N ILE A 47 2.08 4.91 4.65
CA ILE A 47 0.75 4.36 4.37
C ILE A 47 0.90 3.25 3.33
N GLY A 48 0.31 2.09 3.57
CA GLY A 48 0.37 0.96 2.65
C GLY A 48 -0.90 0.13 2.61
N VAL A 49 -1.08 -0.61 1.52
CA VAL A 49 -2.23 -1.48 1.31
C VAL A 49 -1.75 -2.86 0.89
N PRO A 50 -2.29 -3.95 1.46
CA PRO A 50 -1.92 -5.28 1.02
C PRO A 50 -2.51 -5.57 -0.37
N THR A 51 -1.64 -5.84 -1.34
CA THR A 51 -2.01 -6.10 -2.74
C THR A 51 -1.70 -7.51 -3.18
N VAL A 52 -0.82 -8.21 -2.47
CA VAL A 52 -0.44 -9.59 -2.77
C VAL A 52 -0.44 -10.46 -1.51
N VAL A 53 -0.56 -11.76 -1.70
CA VAL A 53 -0.36 -12.79 -0.68
C VAL A 53 0.59 -13.84 -1.23
N ASP A 54 1.44 -14.41 -0.38
CA ASP A 54 2.24 -15.57 -0.76
C ASP A 54 1.32 -16.78 -0.97
N ALA A 55 1.39 -17.41 -2.15
CA ALA A 55 0.56 -18.57 -2.48
C ALA A 55 0.80 -19.75 -1.53
N ALA A 56 2.00 -19.86 -0.97
CA ALA A 56 2.35 -20.88 0.01
C ALA A 56 1.54 -20.76 1.32
N ASN A 57 0.91 -19.62 1.60
CA ASN A 57 0.09 -19.43 2.80
C ASN A 57 -1.25 -20.19 2.74
N PHE A 58 -1.70 -20.62 1.54
CA PHE A 58 -3.00 -21.28 1.37
C PHE A 58 -2.98 -22.42 0.34
N SER A 59 -1.81 -22.79 -0.18
CA SER A 59 -1.60 -23.96 -1.03
C SER A 59 -0.57 -24.91 -0.40
N CYS A 60 -0.81 -26.22 -0.53
CA CYS A 60 0.14 -27.26 -0.12
C CYS A 60 1.07 -27.70 -1.27
N ASP A 61 0.88 -27.17 -2.48
CA ASP A 61 1.70 -27.50 -3.64
C ASP A 61 3.07 -26.82 -3.54
N GLU A 62 4.15 -27.58 -3.73
CA GLU A 62 5.51 -27.05 -3.74
C GLU A 62 5.70 -26.01 -4.86
N ALA A 63 4.97 -26.15 -5.97
CA ALA A 63 4.97 -25.18 -7.06
C ALA A 63 4.46 -23.79 -6.63
N ALA A 64 3.68 -23.69 -5.55
CA ALA A 64 3.19 -22.41 -5.04
C ALA A 64 4.28 -21.58 -4.34
N ARG A 65 5.43 -22.18 -3.98
CA ARG A 65 6.53 -21.47 -3.33
C ARG A 65 7.12 -20.41 -4.26
N GLY A 66 7.23 -19.18 -3.75
CA GLY A 66 7.74 -18.04 -4.51
C GLY A 66 6.74 -17.46 -5.51
N MET A 67 5.47 -17.91 -5.49
CA MET A 67 4.39 -17.28 -6.24
C MET A 67 3.64 -16.29 -5.35
N PHE A 68 3.31 -15.14 -5.93
CA PHE A 68 2.39 -14.19 -5.32
C PHE A 68 1.04 -14.24 -6.03
N VAL A 69 -0.03 -14.18 -5.25
CA VAL A 69 -1.40 -14.09 -5.76
C VAL A 69 -1.95 -12.71 -5.48
N THR A 70 -2.65 -12.17 -6.47
CA THR A 70 -3.32 -10.88 -6.45
C THR A 70 -4.76 -11.04 -6.94
N PRO A 71 -5.72 -10.18 -6.53
CA PRO A 71 -7.06 -10.17 -7.12
C PRO A 71 -7.01 -10.02 -8.64
N ARG A 72 -7.99 -10.63 -9.33
CA ARG A 72 -8.08 -10.57 -10.80
C ARG A 72 -8.11 -9.14 -11.34
N ASP A 73 -8.84 -8.25 -10.66
CA ASP A 73 -9.04 -6.86 -11.08
C ASP A 73 -8.15 -5.90 -10.26
N ILE A 74 -6.89 -6.29 -10.03
CA ILE A 74 -5.95 -5.52 -9.19
C ILE A 74 -5.77 -4.08 -9.67
N ASP A 75 -5.70 -3.85 -10.98
CA ASP A 75 -5.50 -2.50 -11.53
C ASP A 75 -6.67 -1.55 -11.18
N ALA A 76 -7.90 -2.06 -11.18
CA ALA A 76 -9.07 -1.31 -10.76
C ALA A 76 -9.03 -1.03 -9.26
N SER A 77 -8.72 -2.06 -8.46
CA SER A 77 -8.60 -1.93 -7.01
C SER A 77 -7.53 -0.91 -6.60
N VAL A 78 -6.34 -0.96 -7.23
CA VAL A 78 -5.25 -0.02 -6.98
C VAL A 78 -5.66 1.39 -7.36
N ARG A 79 -6.38 1.59 -8.47
CA ARG A 79 -6.88 2.91 -8.89
C ARG A 79 -7.82 3.52 -7.85
N ASP A 80 -8.80 2.75 -7.38
CA ASP A 80 -9.79 3.23 -6.42
C ASP A 80 -9.16 3.52 -5.06
N ILE A 81 -8.27 2.64 -4.60
CA ILE A 81 -7.54 2.82 -3.34
C ILE A 81 -6.58 4.01 -3.41
N SER A 82 -5.93 4.23 -4.56
CA SER A 82 -5.05 5.39 -4.74
C SER A 82 -5.82 6.70 -4.63
N LYS A 83 -7.02 6.76 -5.23
CA LYS A 83 -7.93 7.92 -5.08
C LYS A 83 -8.34 8.11 -3.63
N LEU A 84 -8.79 7.04 -2.97
CA LEU A 84 -9.22 7.08 -1.57
C LEU A 84 -8.11 7.60 -0.65
N ILE A 85 -6.88 7.11 -0.81
CA ILE A 85 -5.74 7.56 -0.01
C ILE A 85 -5.40 9.02 -0.31
N GLY A 86 -5.43 9.43 -1.59
CA GLY A 86 -5.21 10.84 -1.98
C GLY A 86 -6.21 11.77 -1.28
N TYR A 87 -7.50 11.44 -1.34
CA TYR A 87 -8.56 12.27 -0.75
C TYR A 87 -8.41 12.32 0.76
N ALA A 88 -8.08 11.19 1.40
CA ALA A 88 -7.84 11.14 2.83
C ALA A 88 -6.66 12.03 3.26
N ILE A 89 -5.57 12.06 2.48
CA ILE A 89 -4.41 12.92 2.76
C ILE A 89 -4.80 14.40 2.58
N ASP A 90 -5.48 14.75 1.48
CA ASP A 90 -5.90 16.13 1.20
C ASP A 90 -6.80 16.67 2.31
N LEU A 91 -7.79 15.88 2.72
CA LEU A 91 -8.71 16.24 3.82
C LEU A 91 -8.01 16.30 5.18
N ALA A 92 -7.02 15.45 5.43
CA ALA A 92 -6.28 15.43 6.69
C ALA A 92 -5.34 16.64 6.83
N LEU A 93 -4.75 17.11 5.73
CA LEU A 93 -3.77 18.21 5.74
C LEU A 93 -4.41 19.58 5.54
N HIS A 94 -5.62 19.66 4.97
CA HIS A 94 -6.28 20.92 4.68
C HIS A 94 -7.66 21.03 5.34
N SER A 95 -7.67 21.65 6.52
CA SER A 95 -8.89 21.97 7.26
C SER A 95 -9.72 23.03 6.51
N GLY A 96 -10.67 22.59 5.67
CA GLY A 96 -11.56 23.45 4.90
C GLY A 96 -11.82 22.96 3.46
N LEU A 97 -11.02 22.02 2.97
CA LEU A 97 -11.26 21.34 1.70
C LEU A 97 -12.37 20.30 1.86
N THR A 98 -13.34 20.31 0.93
CA THR A 98 -14.36 19.27 0.81
C THR A 98 -13.99 18.27 -0.30
N VAL A 99 -14.71 17.15 -0.37
CA VAL A 99 -14.52 16.18 -1.47
C VAL A 99 -14.85 16.81 -2.83
N GLU A 100 -15.88 17.67 -2.89
CA GLU A 100 -16.27 18.36 -4.13
C GLU A 100 -15.19 19.33 -4.63
N ASP A 101 -14.53 20.01 -3.71
CA ASP A 101 -13.39 20.89 -4.02
C ASP A 101 -12.23 20.07 -4.60
N ILE A 102 -11.95 18.89 -4.05
CA ILE A 102 -10.90 17.98 -4.55
C ILE A 102 -11.25 17.49 -5.96
N ASP A 103 -12.50 17.06 -6.20
CA ASP A 103 -12.96 16.60 -7.51
C ASP A 103 -12.81 17.69 -8.58
N THR A 104 -13.05 18.96 -8.21
CA THR A 104 -12.91 20.12 -9.11
C THR A 104 -11.45 20.40 -9.51
N LEU A 105 -10.48 19.97 -8.71
CA LEU A 105 -9.04 20.16 -9.01
C LEU A 105 -8.48 19.05 -9.94
N ILE A 106 -9.19 17.93 -10.07
CA ILE A 106 -8.75 16.75 -10.82
C ILE A 106 -9.44 16.66 -12.21
N SER A 107 -10.52 17.42 -12.42
CA SER A 107 -11.22 17.57 -13.71
C SER A 107 -10.47 18.43 -14.72
#